data_AF-A0A8T4JEW5-F1
#
_entry.id   AF-A0A8T4JEW5-F1
#
_cell.length_a   1.000
_cell.length_b   1.000
_cell.length_c   1.000
_cell.angle_alpha   90.00
_cell.angle_beta   90.00
_cell.angle_gamma   90.00
#
_symmetry.space_group_name_H-M   'P 1'
#
loop_
_entity.id
_entity.type
_entity.pdbx_description
1 polymer ?
#
loop_
_entity_poly.entity_id
_entity_poly.type
_entity_poly.pdbx_seq_one_letter_code
_entity_poly.pdbx_strand_id
1 'polypeptide(L)' 'MIATSFDSDKKRYIEKLGSPDNSKKGNVDEAMWPLLNSINANEGYYTTSSCAGRISLIIEPESGKKFDTNWH' A
#
# COMPACT_ATOMS: atom_id res chain seq x y z
N MET A 1 -29.29 5.05 -5.11
CA MET A 1 -28.23 5.74 -4.34
C MET A 1 -27.34 6.46 -5.32
N ILE A 2 -27.02 7.73 -5.08
CA ILE A 2 -26.05 8.46 -5.90
C ILE A 2 -24.67 8.04 -5.40
N ALA A 3 -23.85 7.47 -6.29
CA ALA A 3 -22.48 7.10 -5.93
C ALA A 3 -21.70 8.36 -5.54
N THR A 4 -21.16 8.37 -4.33
CA THR A 4 -20.38 9.49 -3.81
C THR A 4 -18.95 9.44 -4.35
N SER A 5 -18.18 10.54 -4.17
CA SER A 5 -16.74 10.50 -4.45
C SER A 5 -16.04 9.41 -3.64
N PHE A 6 -16.47 9.21 -2.39
CA PHE A 6 -15.98 8.14 -1.53
C PHE A 6 -16.19 6.75 -2.13
N ASP A 7 -17.40 6.45 -2.63
CA ASP A 7 -17.70 5.15 -3.24
C ASP A 7 -16.84 4.90 -4.48
N SER A 8 -16.61 5.96 -5.28
CA SER A 8 -15.76 5.88 -6.47
C SER A 8 -14.29 5.65 -6.13
N ASP A 9 -13.77 6.32 -5.09
CA ASP A 9 -12.40 6.14 -4.63
C ASP A 9 -12.21 4.75 -4.01
N LYS A 10 -13.14 4.33 -3.14
CA LYS A 10 -13.13 3.00 -2.54
C LYS A 10 -13.08 1.91 -3.61
N LYS A 11 -13.96 1.99 -4.60
CA LYS A 11 -13.97 1.06 -5.74
C LYS A 11 -12.62 1.05 -6.46
N ARG A 12 -12.11 2.24 -6.81
CA ARG A 12 -10.82 2.40 -7.51
C ARG A 12 -9.64 1.78 -6.76
N TYR A 13 -9.56 1.95 -5.44
CA TYR A 13 -8.45 1.41 -4.66
C TYR A 13 -8.59 -0.10 -4.40
N ILE A 14 -9.81 -0.60 -4.20
CA ILE A 14 -10.06 -2.05 -4.06
C ILE A 14 -9.73 -2.78 -5.38
N GLU A 15 -10.12 -2.23 -6.54
CA GLU A 15 -9.79 -2.83 -7.84
C GLU A 15 -8.28 -2.89 -8.11
N LYS A 16 -7.51 -1.93 -7.57
CA LYS A 16 -6.06 -1.92 -7.66
C LYS A 16 -5.38 -2.84 -6.65
N LEU A 17 -6.06 -3.21 -5.56
CA LEU A 17 -5.45 -3.98 -4.49
C LEU A 17 -5.07 -5.37 -5.00
N GLY A 18 -3.81 -5.76 -4.83
CA GLY A 18 -3.27 -7.03 -5.34
C GLY A 18 -2.77 -6.98 -6.78
N SER A 19 -2.86 -5.83 -7.45
CA SER A 19 -2.12 -5.57 -8.70
C SER A 19 -0.71 -5.04 -8.39
N PRO A 20 0.23 -5.13 -9.35
CA PRO A 20 1.56 -4.56 -9.20
C PRO A 20 1.54 -3.09 -8.77
N ASP A 21 2.38 -2.76 -7.79
CA ASP A 21 2.49 -1.43 -7.20
C ASP A 21 3.90 -0.84 -7.36
N ASN A 22 4.06 0.42 -6.94
CA ASN A 22 5.33 1.14 -7.02
C ASN A 22 6.27 0.86 -5.84
N SER A 23 5.95 -0.08 -4.96
CA SER A 23 6.86 -0.48 -3.89
C SER A 23 8.04 -1.26 -4.47
N LYS A 24 9.18 -1.30 -3.78
CA LYS A 24 10.31 -2.16 -4.21
C LYS A 24 9.97 -3.66 -4.21
N LYS A 25 8.96 -4.08 -3.44
CA LYS A 25 8.44 -5.46 -3.47
C LYS A 25 7.59 -5.68 -4.73
N GLY A 26 6.96 -4.63 -5.23
CA GLY A 26 6.14 -4.60 -6.43
C GLY A 26 4.71 -5.08 -6.23
N ASN A 27 4.31 -5.49 -5.02
CA ASN A 27 2.96 -5.91 -4.66
C ASN A 27 2.75 -5.81 -3.15
N VAL A 28 1.48 -5.83 -2.73
CA VAL A 28 1.09 -5.88 -1.32
C VAL A 28 1.67 -7.09 -0.58
N ASP A 29 1.96 -6.92 0.71
CA ASP A 29 2.45 -8.01 1.54
C ASP A 29 1.37 -9.07 1.78
N GLU A 30 1.68 -10.34 1.49
CA GLU A 30 0.73 -11.46 1.65
C GLU A 30 0.17 -11.55 3.08
N ALA A 31 1.03 -11.29 4.08
CA ALA A 31 0.64 -11.27 5.49
C ALA A 31 -0.38 -10.16 5.84
N MET A 32 -0.55 -9.14 4.98
CA MET A 32 -1.53 -8.07 5.20
C MET A 32 -2.94 -8.44 4.76
N TRP A 33 -3.12 -9.44 3.89
CA TRP A 33 -4.43 -9.76 3.34
C TRP A 33 -5.54 -9.93 4.38
N PRO A 34 -5.34 -10.63 5.52
CA PRO A 34 -6.38 -10.74 6.54
C PRO A 34 -6.85 -9.39 7.07
N LEU A 35 -5.90 -8.49 7.39
CA LEU A 35 -6.20 -7.16 7.92
C LEU A 35 -6.88 -6.27 6.88
N LEU A 36 -6.36 -6.27 5.64
CA LEU A 36 -6.90 -5.48 4.54
C LEU A 36 -8.34 -5.90 4.22
N ASN A 37 -8.61 -7.20 4.19
CA ASN A 37 -9.96 -7.72 3.97
C ASN A 37 -10.90 -7.29 5.10
N SER A 38 -10.47 -7.36 6.37
CA SER A 38 -11.27 -6.88 7.50
C SER A 38 -11.60 -5.40 7.41
N ILE A 39 -10.64 -4.54 7.02
CA ILE A 39 -10.89 -3.10 6.89
C ILE A 39 -11.83 -2.83 5.71
N ASN A 40 -11.52 -3.36 4.52
CA ASN A 40 -12.24 -3.07 3.28
C ASN A 40 -13.68 -3.62 3.25
N ALA A 41 -13.99 -4.62 4.10
CA ALA A 41 -15.36 -5.12 4.28
C ALA A 41 -16.31 -4.07 4.91
N ASN A 42 -15.80 -3.05 5.61
CA ASN A 42 -16.64 -2.02 6.24
C ASN A 42 -16.98 -0.92 5.23
N GLU A 43 -18.26 -0.59 5.08
CA GLU A 43 -18.75 0.37 4.07
C GLU A 43 -18.03 1.72 4.14
N GLY A 44 -17.85 2.29 5.33
CA GLY A 44 -17.21 3.59 5.55
C GLY A 44 -15.68 3.62 5.53
N TYR A 45 -15.01 2.51 5.17
CA TYR A 45 -13.55 2.44 5.13
C TYR A 45 -13.04 1.80 3.84
N TYR A 46 -11.84 2.19 3.42
CA TYR A 46 -11.06 1.50 2.42
C TYR A 46 -9.56 1.75 2.61
N THR A 47 -8.73 0.82 2.16
CA THR A 47 -7.26 0.93 2.17
C THR A 47 -6.75 1.40 0.82
N THR A 48 -5.66 2.17 0.80
CA THR A 48 -5.05 2.68 -0.45
C THR A 48 -3.74 1.99 -0.79
N SER A 49 -2.84 1.89 0.18
CA SER A 49 -1.55 1.19 0.13
C SER A 49 -1.23 0.66 1.52
N SER A 50 -0.48 -0.44 1.63
CA SER A 50 -0.15 -1.05 2.92
C SER A 50 1.09 -1.93 2.83
N CYS A 51 1.80 -2.08 3.95
CA CYS A 51 2.93 -2.99 4.10
C CYS A 51 2.93 -3.62 5.50
N ALA A 52 3.51 -4.81 5.64
CA ALA A 52 3.63 -5.55 6.89
C ALA A 52 4.86 -5.15 7.73
N GLY A 53 5.59 -4.12 7.31
CA GLY A 53 6.92 -3.81 7.83
C GLY A 53 8.02 -4.62 7.16
N ARG A 54 9.26 -4.13 7.27
CA ARG A 54 10.41 -4.64 6.54
C ARG A 54 11.71 -4.30 7.26
N ILE A 55 12.63 -5.25 7.29
CA ILE A 55 14.04 -5.02 7.61
C ILE A 55 14.79 -4.91 6.28
N SER A 56 15.66 -3.91 6.13
CA SER A 56 16.46 -3.73 4.91
C SER A 56 17.86 -3.25 5.28
N LEU A 57 18.83 -3.74 4.51
CA LEU A 57 20.18 -3.21 4.52
C LEU A 57 20.23 -2.08 3.49
N ILE A 58 20.62 -0.89 3.93
CA ILE A 58 20.78 0.28 3.07
C ILE A 58 22.18 0.83 3.24
N ILE A 59 22.73 1.38 2.17
CA ILE A 59 23.94 2.22 2.26
C ILE A 59 23.45 3.64 2.51
N GLU A 60 23.91 4.23 3.63
CA GLU A 60 23.58 5.61 3.97
C GLU A 60 24.21 6.55 2.92
N PRO A 61 23.41 7.39 2.24
CA PRO A 61 23.94 8.33 1.27
C PRO A 61 24.62 9.50 1.98
N GLU A 62 25.62 10.11 1.34
CA GLU A 62 26.29 11.30 1.88
C GLU A 62 25.33 12.46 2.16
N SER A 63 24.22 12.53 1.41
CA SER A 63 23.18 13.54 1.60
C SER A 63 22.37 13.36 2.90
N GLY A 64 22.43 12.17 3.53
CA GLY A 64 21.58 11.78 4.65
C GLY A 64 20.08 11.68 4.30
N LYS A 65 19.71 11.73 3.02
CA LYS A 65 18.31 11.76 2.57
C LYS A 65 17.85 10.38 2.17
N LYS A 66 16.69 9.98 2.69
CA LYS A 66 16.08 8.67 2.41
C LYS A 66 15.91 8.36 0.92
N PHE A 67 15.56 9.33 0.08
CA PHE A 67 15.34 9.08 -1.35
C PHE A 67 16.63 8.84 -2.15
N ASP A 68 17.79 9.22 -1.59
CA ASP A 68 19.10 8.96 -2.18
C ASP A 68 19.67 7.59 -1.75
N THR A 69 18.95 6.83 -0.92
CA THR A 69 19.40 5.53 -0.43
C THR A 69 19.37 4.47 -1.53
N ASN A 70 20.48 3.74 -1.68
CA ASN A 70 20.49 2.52 -2.47
C ASN A 70 20.02 1.34 -1.61
N TRP A 71 19.02 0.59 -2.10
CA TRP A 71 18.64 -0.67 -1.46
C TRP A 71 19.31 -1.75 -2.28
N HIS A 72 20.34 -2.36 -1.70
CA HIS A 72 21.01 -3.52 -2.28
C HIS A 72 20.26 -4.80 -1.93
#